data_AF-A0A7W9DDB1-F1
#
_entry.id   AF-A0A7W9DDB1-F1
#
_cell.length_a   1.000
_cell.length_b   1.000
_cell.length_c   1.000
_cell.angle_alpha   90.00
_cell.angle_beta   90.00
_cell.angle_gamma   90.00
#
_symmetry.space_group_name_H-M   'P 1'
#
loop_
_entity.id
_entity.type
_entity.pdbx_description
1 polymer ?
#
loop_
_entity_poly.entity_id
_entity_poly.type
_entity_poly.pdbx_seq_one_letter_code
_entity_poly.pdbx_strand_id
1 'polypeptide(L)'
;MAIITTSSSTRALSLKNVALGAAVALLSGMAINSIAAAAPGAYDRTFLSKAADAGSTEIAASKIAQGKSANADVKKFADSMVTDHSKVADELKQLASSKQIDVSDQPGARHKSELTKLNTLAGKQFDQEYVDKIGVAAHKDAVKLFTDASQKATDPEIKAFAAKTLPALQHHLDMANTLHESLAK
;
A
#
# COMPACT_ATOMS: atom_id res chain seq x y z
N MET A 1 -22.56 61.95 65.81
CA MET A 1 -21.71 60.76 66.02
C MET A 1 -22.47 59.77 66.89
N ALA A 2 -23.06 58.71 66.32
CA ALA A 2 -23.60 57.55 67.05
C ALA A 2 -24.04 56.44 66.07
N ILE A 3 -23.09 55.56 65.83
CA ILE A 3 -23.05 54.24 65.19
C ILE A 3 -24.16 53.21 65.55
N ILE A 4 -24.23 52.17 64.70
CA ILE A 4 -24.58 50.74 64.96
C ILE A 4 -25.94 50.18 64.48
N THR A 5 -25.85 48.90 64.10
CA THR A 5 -26.70 48.07 63.23
C THR A 5 -27.43 46.95 63.99
N THR A 6 -28.28 46.18 63.30
CA THR A 6 -28.63 44.73 63.42
C THR A 6 -30.05 44.51 62.84
N SER A 7 -30.55 43.31 62.48
CA SER A 7 -30.01 42.04 61.97
C SER A 7 -31.24 41.20 61.52
N SER A 8 -31.11 40.22 60.63
CA SER A 8 -32.19 39.26 60.30
C SER A 8 -31.63 37.94 59.77
N SER A 9 -32.20 36.79 60.19
CA SER A 9 -31.72 35.46 59.79
C SER A 9 -32.85 34.48 59.45
N THR A 10 -32.61 33.78 58.34
CA THR A 10 -33.07 32.45 57.85
C THR A 10 -34.29 31.71 58.43
N ARG A 11 -34.98 30.98 57.53
CA ARG A 11 -35.54 29.64 57.80
C ARG A 11 -35.62 28.80 56.52
N ALA A 12 -35.48 27.48 56.66
CA ALA A 12 -35.47 26.48 55.57
C ALA A 12 -36.62 25.47 55.68
N LEU A 13 -36.85 24.66 54.64
CA LEU A 13 -37.88 23.61 54.53
C LEU A 13 -37.30 22.29 53.96
N SER A 14 -37.95 21.15 54.23
CA SER A 14 -37.43 19.78 54.00
C SER A 14 -38.47 18.81 53.38
N LEU A 15 -38.03 17.58 53.04
CA LEU A 15 -38.52 16.64 52.00
C LEU A 15 -39.62 15.60 52.36
N LYS A 16 -40.14 14.91 51.30
CA LYS A 16 -40.67 13.49 51.12
C LYS A 16 -42.06 13.43 50.41
N ASN A 17 -42.51 12.41 49.63
CA ASN A 17 -41.90 11.14 49.14
C ASN A 17 -42.60 10.54 47.87
N VAL A 18 -41.81 10.16 46.84
CA VAL A 18 -41.80 8.93 45.97
C VAL A 18 -43.06 8.05 45.70
N ALA A 19 -43.38 7.80 44.40
CA ALA A 19 -43.69 6.48 43.75
C ALA A 19 -44.06 6.70 42.25
N LEU A 20 -43.27 6.26 41.25
CA LEU A 20 -43.18 4.95 40.58
C LEU A 20 -44.23 4.68 39.47
N GLY A 21 -43.78 4.67 38.21
CA GLY A 21 -44.52 4.20 37.04
C GLY A 21 -43.56 3.91 35.89
N ALA A 22 -43.47 2.65 35.43
CA ALA A 22 -42.48 2.20 34.46
C ALA A 22 -43.06 2.06 33.05
N ALA A 23 -42.34 2.58 32.05
CA ALA A 23 -42.57 2.30 30.63
C ALA A 23 -41.25 1.86 30.00
N VAL A 24 -41.10 0.56 29.73
CA VAL A 24 -39.90 0.00 29.11
C VAL A 24 -40.00 0.17 27.60
N ALA A 25 -39.31 1.17 27.06
CA ALA A 25 -39.12 1.32 25.62
C ALA A 25 -38.05 0.30 25.14
N LEU A 26 -38.48 -0.73 24.42
CA LEU A 26 -37.60 -1.72 23.79
C LEU A 26 -36.87 -1.12 22.58
N LEU A 27 -35.83 -0.32 22.86
CA LEU A 27 -34.82 0.03 21.86
C LEU A 27 -34.02 -1.23 21.51
N SER A 28 -34.38 -1.84 20.38
CA SER A 28 -33.63 -2.95 19.80
C SER A 28 -32.28 -2.44 19.34
N GLY A 29 -31.27 -2.54 20.20
CA GLY A 29 -29.90 -2.17 19.86
C GLY A 29 -29.38 -3.06 18.74
N MET A 30 -29.30 -2.52 17.53
CA MET A 30 -28.47 -3.12 16.47
C MET A 30 -27.03 -3.10 16.97
N ALA A 31 -26.56 -4.25 17.45
CA ALA A 31 -25.16 -4.47 17.74
C ALA A 31 -24.38 -4.28 16.43
N ILE A 32 -23.71 -3.13 16.31
CA ILE A 32 -22.72 -2.92 15.27
C ILE A 32 -21.56 -3.82 15.65
N ASN A 33 -21.57 -5.06 15.18
CA ASN A 33 -20.41 -5.93 15.24
C ASN A 33 -19.33 -5.32 14.34
N SER A 34 -18.59 -4.36 14.91
CA SER A 34 -17.27 -3.97 14.42
C SER A 34 -16.41 -5.22 14.51
N ILE A 35 -16.39 -5.98 13.42
CA ILE A 35 -15.37 -6.98 13.16
C ILE A 35 -14.07 -6.19 13.12
N ALA A 36 -13.37 -6.13 14.25
CA ALA A 36 -12.01 -5.63 14.28
C ALA A 36 -11.24 -6.43 13.24
N ALA A 37 -10.76 -5.76 12.19
CA ALA A 37 -10.01 -6.42 11.13
C ALA A 37 -8.87 -7.19 11.79
N ALA A 38 -8.85 -8.52 11.57
CA ALA A 38 -7.83 -9.37 12.17
C ALA A 38 -6.45 -8.84 11.76
N ALA A 39 -5.52 -8.75 12.72
CA ALA A 39 -4.19 -8.22 12.45
C ALA A 39 -3.54 -8.98 11.27
N PRO A 40 -2.86 -8.29 10.33
CA PRO A 40 -2.39 -8.90 9.09
C PRO A 40 -1.55 -10.15 9.30
N GLY A 41 -1.96 -11.22 8.61
CA GLY A 41 -1.37 -12.54 8.73
C GLY A 41 0.05 -12.63 8.18
N ALA A 42 0.69 -13.78 8.40
CA ALA A 42 2.03 -14.05 7.84
C ALA A 42 2.07 -13.95 6.30
N TYR A 43 0.96 -14.32 5.63
CA TYR A 43 0.80 -14.15 4.19
C TYR A 43 0.82 -12.67 3.78
N ASP A 44 0.04 -11.82 4.46
CA ASP A 44 -0.08 -10.39 4.17
C ASP A 44 1.27 -9.67 4.31
N ARG A 45 2.00 -9.97 5.40
CA ARG A 45 3.36 -9.46 5.65
C ARG A 45 4.35 -9.90 4.56
N THR A 46 4.26 -11.17 4.13
CA THR A 46 5.09 -11.72 3.04
C THR A 46 4.77 -11.06 1.70
N PHE A 47 3.49 -10.80 1.41
CA PHE A 47 3.07 -10.11 0.20
C PHE A 47 3.61 -8.69 0.15
N LEU A 48 3.38 -7.87 1.19
CA LEU A 48 3.86 -6.48 1.21
C LEU A 48 5.38 -6.38 1.13
N SER A 49 6.11 -7.26 1.84
CA SER A 49 7.57 -7.32 1.77
C SER A 49 8.08 -7.65 0.36
N LYS A 50 7.47 -8.63 -0.31
CA LYS A 50 7.85 -9.00 -1.70
C LYS A 50 7.48 -7.93 -2.72
N ALA A 51 6.31 -7.30 -2.58
CA ALA A 51 5.87 -6.24 -3.46
C ALA A 51 6.74 -4.98 -3.33
N ALA A 52 7.21 -4.64 -2.12
CA ALA A 52 8.16 -3.55 -1.91
C ALA A 52 9.54 -3.83 -2.52
N ASP A 53 10.06 -5.05 -2.34
CA ASP A 53 11.34 -5.49 -2.92
C ASP A 53 11.30 -5.52 -4.46
N ALA A 54 10.22 -6.04 -5.04
CA ALA A 54 10.02 -6.06 -6.49
C ALA A 54 9.87 -4.63 -7.05
N GLY A 55 8.93 -3.82 -6.54
CA GLY A 55 8.68 -2.48 -7.07
C GLY A 55 9.88 -1.53 -6.92
N SER A 56 10.61 -1.60 -5.80
CA SER A 56 11.86 -0.81 -5.65
C SER A 56 12.96 -1.27 -6.61
N THR A 57 13.01 -2.56 -6.95
CA THR A 57 13.93 -3.10 -7.97
C THR A 57 13.55 -2.64 -9.37
N GLU A 58 12.27 -2.69 -9.71
CA GLU A 58 11.74 -2.25 -11.00
C GLU A 58 11.98 -0.74 -11.22
N ILE A 59 11.73 0.10 -10.20
CA ILE A 59 12.07 1.53 -10.21
C ILE A 59 13.57 1.75 -10.40
N ALA A 60 14.42 1.02 -9.66
CA ALA A 60 15.87 1.17 -9.75
C ALA A 60 16.41 0.77 -11.13
N ALA A 61 15.94 -0.35 -11.70
CA ALA A 61 16.34 -0.80 -13.03
C ALA A 61 15.86 0.16 -14.13
N SER A 62 14.64 0.69 -14.00
CA SER A 62 14.09 1.65 -14.95
C SER A 62 14.86 2.97 -14.93
N LYS A 63 15.31 3.45 -13.76
CA LYS A 63 16.22 4.61 -13.65
C LYS A 63 17.57 4.37 -14.34
N ILE A 64 18.11 3.15 -14.28
CA ILE A 64 19.30 2.76 -15.04
C ILE A 64 19.00 2.81 -16.56
N ALA A 65 17.83 2.33 -16.99
CA ALA A 65 17.42 2.33 -18.40
C ALA A 65 17.21 3.73 -18.98
N GLN A 66 16.62 4.66 -18.23
CA GLN A 66 16.52 6.08 -18.59
C GLN A 66 17.90 6.69 -18.91
N GLY A 67 18.91 6.36 -18.10
CA GLY A 67 20.28 6.85 -18.27
C GLY A 67 21.11 6.14 -19.35
N LYS A 68 20.95 4.82 -19.53
CA LYS A 68 21.81 4.01 -20.41
C LYS A 68 21.26 3.73 -21.81
N SER A 69 19.95 3.63 -21.98
CA SER A 69 19.40 3.22 -23.28
C SER A 69 19.49 4.33 -24.33
N ALA A 70 19.85 3.97 -25.56
CA ALA A 70 19.72 4.84 -26.73
C ALA A 70 18.36 4.66 -27.43
N ASN A 71 17.61 3.61 -27.09
CA ASN A 71 16.33 3.29 -27.70
C ASN A 71 15.20 4.12 -27.08
N ALA A 72 14.44 4.83 -27.92
CA ALA A 72 13.35 5.71 -27.49
C ALA A 72 12.18 4.94 -26.85
N ASP A 73 11.86 3.75 -27.34
CA ASP A 73 10.76 2.94 -26.80
C ASP A 73 11.13 2.30 -25.45
N VAL A 74 12.39 1.89 -25.28
CA VAL A 74 12.93 1.41 -24.00
C VAL A 74 12.91 2.53 -22.95
N LYS A 75 13.31 3.75 -23.34
CA LYS A 75 13.21 4.94 -22.47
C LYS A 75 11.76 5.24 -22.09
N LYS A 76 10.84 5.30 -23.05
CA LYS A 76 9.42 5.54 -22.81
C LYS A 76 8.78 4.49 -21.89
N PHE A 77 9.15 3.21 -22.05
CA PHE A 77 8.75 2.16 -21.12
C PHE A 77 9.31 2.40 -19.72
N ALA A 78 10.61 2.70 -19.60
CA ALA A 78 11.25 3.03 -18.32
C ALA A 78 10.65 4.27 -17.62
N ASP A 79 10.27 5.32 -18.37
CA ASP A 79 9.60 6.51 -17.84
C ASP A 79 8.23 6.15 -17.24
N SER A 80 7.46 5.30 -17.93
CA SER A 80 6.16 4.80 -17.46
C SER A 80 6.33 3.97 -16.19
N MET A 81 7.31 3.05 -16.20
CA MET A 81 7.69 2.23 -15.06
C MET A 81 8.04 3.06 -13.82
N VAL A 82 8.98 4.00 -13.92
CA VAL A 82 9.34 4.88 -12.78
C VAL A 82 8.13 5.67 -12.29
N THR A 83 7.32 6.21 -13.19
CA THR A 83 6.18 7.07 -12.84
C THR A 83 5.11 6.30 -12.08
N ASP A 84 4.72 5.12 -12.54
CA ASP A 84 3.61 4.38 -11.95
C ASP A 84 4.03 3.54 -10.75
N HIS A 85 5.18 2.85 -10.81
CA HIS A 85 5.65 2.07 -9.67
C HIS A 85 6.04 2.94 -8.49
N SER A 86 6.51 4.18 -8.68
CA SER A 86 6.76 5.08 -7.54
C SER A 86 5.47 5.41 -6.78
N LYS A 87 4.35 5.64 -7.47
CA LYS A 87 3.03 5.84 -6.83
C LYS A 87 2.60 4.60 -6.04
N VAL A 88 2.76 3.41 -6.64
CA VAL A 88 2.43 2.13 -6.00
C VAL A 88 3.32 1.89 -4.77
N ALA A 89 4.61 2.25 -4.83
CA ALA A 89 5.53 2.14 -3.71
C ALA A 89 5.16 3.09 -2.55
N ASP A 90 4.74 4.33 -2.84
CA ASP A 90 4.24 5.27 -1.83
C ASP A 90 2.93 4.77 -1.18
N GLU A 91 1.97 4.28 -1.97
CA GLU A 91 0.74 3.67 -1.45
C GLU A 91 1.04 2.43 -0.58
N LEU A 92 1.95 1.56 -1.03
CA LEU A 92 2.39 0.36 -0.30
C LEU A 92 3.04 0.75 1.02
N LYS A 93 3.94 1.75 1.02
CA LYS A 93 4.64 2.21 2.23
C LYS A 93 3.67 2.79 3.26
N GLN A 94 2.66 3.55 2.82
CA GLN A 94 1.60 4.06 3.68
C GLN A 94 0.75 2.93 4.28
N LEU A 95 0.34 1.96 3.45
CA LEU A 95 -0.43 0.79 3.88
C LEU A 95 0.36 -0.09 4.86
N ALA A 96 1.62 -0.41 4.56
CA ALA A 96 2.48 -1.18 5.46
C ALA A 96 2.64 -0.47 6.82
N SER A 97 2.81 0.86 6.79
CA SER A 97 2.90 1.70 8.00
C SER A 97 1.62 1.69 8.83
N SER A 98 0.44 1.83 8.21
CA SER A 98 -0.86 1.79 8.93
C SER A 98 -1.13 0.43 9.58
N LYS A 99 -0.51 -0.63 9.04
CA LYS A 99 -0.59 -2.01 9.51
C LYS A 99 0.52 -2.42 10.48
N GLN A 100 1.44 -1.52 10.82
CA GLN A 100 2.62 -1.80 11.65
C GLN A 100 3.44 -2.98 11.07
N ILE A 101 3.73 -2.88 9.77
CA ILE A 101 4.56 -3.82 9.01
C ILE A 101 5.75 -3.04 8.45
N ASP A 102 6.95 -3.35 8.91
CA ASP A 102 8.16 -2.79 8.34
C ASP A 102 8.43 -3.40 6.95
N VAL A 103 8.59 -2.53 5.95
CA VAL A 103 9.00 -2.89 4.59
C VAL A 103 10.20 -2.03 4.19
N SER A 104 11.13 -2.61 3.43
CA SER A 104 12.23 -1.82 2.86
C SER A 104 11.76 -1.09 1.62
N ASP A 105 12.17 0.17 1.45
CA ASP A 105 12.03 0.91 0.20
C ASP A 105 13.23 0.73 -0.74
N GLN A 106 14.11 -0.23 -0.44
CA GLN A 106 15.31 -0.56 -1.21
C GLN A 106 15.29 -2.02 -1.70
N PRO A 107 15.87 -2.29 -2.89
CA PRO A 107 16.06 -3.65 -3.38
C PRO A 107 16.83 -4.54 -2.40
N GLY A 108 16.40 -5.79 -2.27
CA GLY A 108 17.08 -6.84 -1.51
C GLY A 108 18.45 -7.18 -2.09
N ALA A 109 19.28 -7.91 -1.33
CA ALA A 109 20.67 -8.21 -1.71
C ALA A 109 20.80 -8.93 -3.07
N ARG A 110 19.86 -9.84 -3.38
CA ARG A 110 19.79 -10.52 -4.67
C ARG A 110 19.52 -9.54 -5.81
N HIS A 111 18.46 -8.74 -5.71
CA HIS A 111 18.10 -7.76 -6.72
C HIS A 111 19.19 -6.69 -6.90
N LYS A 112 19.91 -6.29 -5.84
CA LYS A 112 21.11 -5.43 -5.95
C LYS A 112 22.21 -6.05 -6.82
N SER A 113 22.40 -7.37 -6.77
CA SER A 113 23.34 -8.07 -7.65
C SER A 113 22.85 -8.11 -9.10
N GLU A 114 21.55 -8.33 -9.32
CA GLU A 114 20.92 -8.34 -10.65
C GLU A 114 20.96 -6.92 -11.28
N LEU A 115 20.69 -5.86 -10.52
CA LEU A 115 20.88 -4.45 -10.91
C LEU A 115 22.35 -4.13 -11.24
N THR A 116 23.29 -4.67 -10.45
CA THR A 116 24.73 -4.51 -10.71
C THR A 116 25.10 -5.13 -12.05
N LYS A 117 24.65 -6.37 -12.33
CA LYS A 117 24.83 -7.05 -13.63
C LYS A 117 24.20 -6.24 -14.76
N LEU A 118 22.96 -5.78 -14.61
CA LEU A 118 22.29 -4.97 -15.62
C LEU A 118 23.09 -3.70 -15.96
N ASN A 119 23.69 -3.06 -14.96
CA ASN A 119 24.49 -1.86 -15.15
C ASN A 119 25.81 -2.09 -15.92
N THR A 120 26.34 -3.32 -15.99
CA THR A 120 27.56 -3.62 -16.79
C THR A 120 27.29 -3.78 -18.28
N LEU A 121 26.04 -4.06 -18.69
CA LEU A 121 25.67 -4.24 -20.10
C LEU A 121 25.59 -2.90 -20.83
N ALA A 122 25.58 -2.91 -22.17
CA ALA A 122 25.42 -1.69 -22.98
C ALA A 122 24.68 -1.96 -24.30
N GLY A 123 24.12 -0.90 -24.91
CA GLY A 123 23.43 -0.95 -26.20
C GLY A 123 22.33 -2.02 -26.25
N LYS A 124 22.23 -2.74 -27.38
CA LYS A 124 21.20 -3.78 -27.57
C LYS A 124 21.19 -4.87 -26.49
N GLN A 125 22.35 -5.24 -25.92
CA GLN A 125 22.40 -6.22 -24.82
C GLN A 125 21.80 -5.69 -23.52
N PHE A 126 21.99 -4.40 -23.24
CA PHE A 126 21.34 -3.74 -22.10
C PHE A 126 19.83 -3.67 -22.31
N ASP A 127 19.40 -3.20 -23.48
CA ASP A 127 17.98 -3.04 -23.82
C ASP A 127 17.24 -4.38 -23.71
N GLN A 128 17.84 -5.47 -24.24
CA GLN A 128 17.26 -6.81 -24.16
C GLN A 128 17.19 -7.34 -22.71
N GLU A 129 18.29 -7.34 -21.93
CA GLU A 129 18.27 -7.86 -20.55
C GLU A 129 17.29 -7.06 -19.67
N TYR A 130 17.20 -5.73 -19.86
CA TYR A 130 16.22 -4.91 -19.16
C TYR A 130 14.78 -5.33 -19.48
N VAL A 131 14.44 -5.46 -20.77
CA VAL A 131 13.08 -5.86 -21.19
C VAL A 131 12.76 -7.31 -20.80
N ASP A 132 13.72 -8.24 -20.93
CA ASP A 132 13.55 -9.64 -20.53
C ASP A 132 13.29 -9.79 -19.03
N LYS A 133 14.15 -9.17 -18.20
CA LYS A 133 14.14 -9.38 -16.74
C LYS A 133 13.12 -8.51 -16.03
N ILE A 134 13.09 -7.22 -16.35
CA ILE A 134 12.28 -6.22 -15.65
C ILE A 134 10.94 -6.06 -16.38
N GLY A 135 10.95 -5.97 -17.70
CA GLY A 135 9.71 -5.89 -18.48
C GLY A 135 8.87 -7.16 -18.38
N VAL A 136 9.39 -8.30 -18.85
CA VAL A 136 8.58 -9.51 -19.05
C VAL A 136 8.59 -10.45 -17.85
N ALA A 137 9.76 -10.79 -17.29
CA ALA A 137 9.85 -11.78 -16.22
C ALA A 137 9.29 -11.24 -14.88
N ALA A 138 9.78 -10.08 -14.42
CA ALA A 138 9.33 -9.49 -13.16
C ALA A 138 7.82 -9.20 -13.16
N HIS A 139 7.26 -8.66 -14.25
CA HIS A 139 5.81 -8.42 -14.32
C HIS A 139 4.97 -9.69 -14.35
N LYS A 140 5.45 -10.82 -14.92
CA LYS A 140 4.75 -12.11 -14.82
C LYS A 140 4.68 -12.57 -13.36
N ASP A 141 5.78 -12.44 -12.62
CA ASP A 141 5.84 -12.76 -11.19
C ASP A 141 4.99 -11.78 -10.36
N ALA A 142 4.98 -10.49 -10.69
CA ALA A 142 4.18 -9.46 -10.03
C ALA A 142 2.67 -9.67 -10.28
N VAL A 143 2.23 -9.87 -11.52
CA VAL A 143 0.85 -10.23 -11.88
C VAL A 143 0.40 -11.45 -11.08
N LYS A 144 1.24 -12.49 -10.99
CA LYS A 144 0.94 -13.67 -10.16
C LYS A 144 0.82 -13.33 -8.67
N LEU A 145 1.78 -12.58 -8.13
CA LEU A 145 1.82 -12.19 -6.71
C LEU A 145 0.59 -11.38 -6.30
N PHE A 146 0.18 -10.41 -7.12
CA PHE A 146 -0.98 -9.55 -6.88
C PHE A 146 -2.31 -10.30 -7.14
N THR A 147 -2.36 -11.20 -8.12
CA THR A 147 -3.50 -12.12 -8.30
C THR A 147 -3.68 -13.01 -7.08
N ASP A 148 -2.61 -13.66 -6.60
CA ASP A 148 -2.65 -14.47 -5.39
C ASP A 148 -3.10 -13.64 -4.17
N ALA A 149 -2.57 -12.43 -3.98
CA ALA A 149 -2.90 -11.58 -2.83
C ALA A 149 -4.34 -11.04 -2.85
N SER A 150 -4.87 -10.63 -4.02
CA SER A 150 -6.27 -10.20 -4.15
C SER A 150 -7.29 -11.29 -3.76
N GLN A 151 -6.87 -12.56 -3.76
CA GLN A 151 -7.68 -13.69 -3.31
C GLN A 151 -7.37 -14.09 -1.86
N LYS A 152 -6.08 -14.27 -1.53
CA LYS A 152 -5.58 -14.95 -0.32
C LYS A 152 -5.26 -14.03 0.85
N ALA A 153 -5.13 -12.72 0.64
CA ALA A 153 -4.86 -11.79 1.74
C ALA A 153 -5.96 -11.86 2.80
N THR A 154 -5.58 -11.71 4.07
CA THR A 154 -6.52 -11.75 5.20
C THR A 154 -6.98 -10.36 5.62
N ASP A 155 -6.10 -9.37 5.58
CA ASP A 155 -6.47 -7.96 5.77
C ASP A 155 -7.21 -7.42 4.52
N PRO A 156 -8.37 -6.74 4.70
CA PRO A 156 -9.20 -6.28 3.59
C PRO A 156 -8.58 -5.11 2.80
N GLU A 157 -7.76 -4.28 3.42
CA GLU A 157 -7.10 -3.15 2.74
C GLU A 157 -5.91 -3.66 1.91
N ILE A 158 -5.16 -4.64 2.41
CA ILE A 158 -4.11 -5.33 1.66
C ILE A 158 -4.69 -6.09 0.48
N LYS A 159 -5.85 -6.74 0.65
CA LYS A 159 -6.60 -7.36 -0.45
C LYS A 159 -7.05 -6.35 -1.51
N ALA A 160 -7.62 -5.22 -1.07
CA ALA A 160 -8.08 -4.16 -1.96
C ALA A 160 -6.93 -3.50 -2.74
N PHE A 161 -5.79 -3.24 -2.08
CA PHE A 161 -4.57 -2.76 -2.72
C PHE A 161 -4.08 -3.72 -3.80
N ALA A 162 -4.00 -5.02 -3.50
CA ALA A 162 -3.60 -6.03 -4.48
C ALA A 162 -4.53 -6.06 -5.71
N ALA A 163 -5.85 -6.00 -5.48
CA ALA A 163 -6.85 -5.97 -6.56
C ALA A 163 -6.80 -4.68 -7.39
N LYS A 164 -6.60 -3.51 -6.75
CA LYS A 164 -6.51 -2.19 -7.40
C LYS A 164 -5.30 -2.08 -8.33
N THR A 165 -4.16 -2.64 -7.91
CA THR A 165 -2.88 -2.49 -8.63
C THR A 165 -2.73 -3.50 -9.77
N LEU A 166 -3.37 -4.65 -9.70
CA LEU A 166 -3.24 -5.75 -10.68
C LEU A 166 -3.47 -5.33 -12.16
N PRO A 167 -4.48 -4.49 -12.53
CA PRO A 167 -4.67 -4.07 -13.92
C PRO A 167 -3.51 -3.26 -14.49
N ALA A 168 -2.81 -2.45 -13.66
CA ALA A 168 -1.65 -1.69 -14.09
C ALA A 168 -0.45 -2.60 -14.38
N LEU A 169 -0.21 -3.59 -13.52
CA LEU A 169 0.83 -4.61 -13.73
C LEU A 169 0.59 -5.43 -15.00
N GLN A 170 -0.67 -5.77 -15.29
CA GLN A 170 -1.05 -6.47 -16.51
C GLN A 170 -0.80 -5.60 -17.75
N HIS A 171 -1.16 -4.32 -17.70
CA HIS A 171 -0.88 -3.37 -18.78
C HIS A 171 0.62 -3.15 -19.02
N HIS A 172 1.43 -3.03 -17.96
CA HIS A 172 2.90 -2.95 -18.08
C HIS A 172 3.50 -4.22 -18.66
N LEU A 173 2.97 -5.41 -18.33
CA LEU A 173 3.38 -6.67 -18.97
C LEU A 173 3.06 -6.68 -20.48
N ASP A 174 1.89 -6.21 -20.88
CA ASP A 174 1.50 -6.13 -22.30
C ASP A 174 2.37 -5.13 -23.07
N MET A 175 2.70 -3.98 -22.46
CA MET A 175 3.70 -3.03 -22.98
C MET A 175 5.09 -3.69 -23.13
N ALA A 176 5.52 -4.46 -22.13
CA ALA A 176 6.81 -5.13 -22.14
C ALA A 176 6.90 -6.23 -23.20
N ASN A 177 5.85 -7.03 -23.41
CA ASN A 177 5.79 -8.01 -24.49
C ASN A 177 5.86 -7.31 -25.87
N THR A 178 5.12 -6.22 -26.05
CA THR A 178 5.13 -5.42 -27.30
C THR A 178 6.52 -4.84 -27.59
N LEU A 179 7.21 -4.33 -26.57
CA LEU A 179 8.57 -3.82 -26.67
C LEU A 179 9.59 -4.95 -26.94
N HIS A 180 9.44 -6.10 -26.28
CA HIS A 180 10.27 -7.28 -26.53
C HIS A 180 10.18 -7.74 -27.99
N GLU A 181 8.99 -7.75 -28.58
CA GLU A 181 8.77 -8.04 -30.00
C GLU A 181 9.33 -6.96 -30.95
N SER A 182 9.47 -5.70 -30.52
CA SER A 182 10.08 -4.66 -31.35
C SER A 182 11.61 -4.70 -31.32
N LEU A 183 12.22 -5.10 -30.20
CA LEU A 183 13.67 -5.29 -30.09
C LEU A 183 14.22 -6.49 -30.90
N ALA A 184 13.36 -7.47 -31.20
CA ALA A 184 13.70 -8.66 -31.98
C ALA A 184 13.76 -8.42 -33.52
N LYS A 185 13.53 -7.18 -33.98
CA LYS A 185 13.47 -6.77 -35.40
C LYS A 185 14.72 -5.99 -35.82
#